data_AF-A0A846PAZ6-F1
#
_entry.id   AF-A0A846PAZ6-F1
#
_cell.length_a   1.000
_cell.length_b   1.000
_cell.length_c   1.000
_cell.angle_alpha   90.00
_cell.angle_beta   90.00
_cell.angle_gamma   90.00
#
_symmetry.space_group_name_H-M   'P 1'
#
loop_
_entity.id
_entity.type
_entity.pdbx_description
1 polymer ?
#
loop_
_entity_poly.entity_id
_entity_poly.type
_entity_poly.pdbx_seq_one_letter_code
_entity_poly.pdbx_strand_id
1 'polypeptide(L)'
;MLLLLPYVTATRFGNAIPTEGLAYPLFLIVIKYLLEGLLRKKTSALIKAFLLSALLILTRRQFLVFYPLFAMVVIYIYCLAPEIYRKHVLLLVLIATVAATHMMERTCQYLLDGHFRTIPFTGFHLVVAPLFVSRTGDGDFLGEEEQRIVFEKTHARMAERGLLKGTAGAGAEFGAILPIDHFYGSYNAICWSTLLPVLKEQGIDDWYRIDAITRGMAWTLARRNFRDCLKLYRLNAVRGAGGNGQAILLILFMLLAIGYHAVYRNGLSLMAAVVSMLSLGSLLLVALSEPARPRYIAYTTMLQVCICVIVVFDGFRRQLQERKQQASA
;
A
#
# COMPACT_ATOMS: atom_id res chain seq x y z
N MET A 1 -3.16 11.86 -21.65
CA MET A 1 -4.34 12.44 -20.98
C MET A 1 -4.81 11.62 -19.77
N LEU A 2 -5.01 10.30 -19.86
CA LEU A 2 -5.50 9.48 -18.72
C LEU A 2 -4.63 9.57 -17.46
N LEU A 3 -3.29 9.55 -17.59
CA LEU A 3 -2.38 9.69 -16.46
C LEU A 3 -2.39 11.09 -15.81
N LEU A 4 -3.04 12.09 -16.41
CA LEU A 4 -3.19 13.41 -15.80
C LEU A 4 -4.49 13.52 -14.98
N LEU A 5 -5.37 12.52 -15.03
CA LEU A 5 -6.65 12.55 -14.32
C LEU A 5 -6.49 12.76 -12.80
N PRO A 6 -5.54 12.12 -12.09
CA PRO A 6 -5.35 12.38 -10.66
C PRO A 6 -4.91 13.81 -10.33
N TYR A 7 -4.29 14.50 -11.31
CA TYR A 7 -3.86 15.88 -11.18
C TYR A 7 -5.03 16.86 -11.32
N VAL A 8 -5.98 16.57 -12.22
CA VAL A 8 -7.05 17.50 -12.64
C VAL A 8 -8.40 17.20 -11.97
N THR A 9 -8.67 15.94 -11.59
CA THR A 9 -10.01 15.48 -11.18
C THR A 9 -10.11 15.17 -9.66
N ALA A 10 -10.71 14.04 -9.28
CA ALA A 10 -11.26 13.75 -7.95
C ALA A 10 -10.26 13.86 -6.77
N THR A 11 -8.95 13.69 -7.01
CA THR A 11 -7.92 13.82 -5.96
C THR A 11 -7.23 15.17 -5.93
N ARG A 12 -7.43 16.03 -6.94
CA ARG A 12 -6.90 17.41 -7.04
C ARG A 12 -5.45 17.56 -6.56
N PHE A 13 -4.56 16.64 -6.95
CA PHE A 13 -3.17 16.66 -6.49
C PHE A 13 -2.41 17.95 -6.85
N GLY A 14 -2.86 18.69 -7.89
CA GLY A 14 -2.26 19.96 -8.29
C GLY A 14 -2.77 21.21 -7.55
N ASN A 15 -3.86 21.12 -6.78
CA ASN A 15 -4.50 22.29 -6.13
C ASN A 15 -4.33 22.31 -4.61
N ALA A 16 -3.42 21.51 -4.07
CA ALA A 16 -3.06 21.53 -2.66
C ALA A 16 -1.55 21.29 -2.51
N ILE A 17 -0.98 21.61 -1.34
CA ILE A 17 0.44 21.38 -1.00
C ILE A 17 0.66 20.01 -0.30
N PRO A 18 -0.03 18.89 -0.58
CA PRO A 18 0.28 17.66 0.10
C PRO A 18 1.33 16.89 -0.73
N THR A 19 2.11 16.06 -0.05
CA THR A 19 3.19 15.20 -0.61
C THR A 19 2.81 14.43 -1.90
N GLU A 20 1.52 14.27 -2.15
CA GLU A 20 0.89 13.68 -3.32
C GLU A 20 1.38 14.30 -4.64
N GLY A 21 1.47 15.64 -4.67
CA GLY A 21 1.78 16.41 -5.87
C GLY A 21 3.18 16.09 -6.40
N LEU A 22 4.16 15.92 -5.51
CA LEU A 22 5.53 15.51 -5.84
C LEU A 22 5.64 14.00 -6.08
N ALA A 23 4.91 13.20 -5.30
CA ALA A 23 4.99 11.75 -5.38
C ALA A 23 4.45 11.19 -6.71
N TYR A 24 3.42 11.79 -7.30
CA TYR A 24 2.80 11.24 -8.50
C TYR A 24 3.70 11.33 -9.77
N PRO A 25 4.30 12.48 -10.11
CA PRO A 25 5.27 12.56 -11.20
C PRO A 25 6.47 11.64 -10.98
N LEU A 26 7.00 11.60 -9.75
CA LEU A 26 8.14 10.74 -9.41
C LEU A 26 7.78 9.25 -9.58
N PHE A 27 6.59 8.84 -9.14
CA PHE A 27 6.04 7.50 -9.38
C PHE A 27 6.01 7.16 -10.88
N LEU A 28 5.51 8.06 -11.73
CA LEU A 28 5.47 7.82 -13.17
C LEU A 28 6.88 7.68 -13.78
N ILE A 29 7.87 8.45 -13.31
CA ILE A 29 9.26 8.34 -13.75
C ILE A 29 9.85 6.99 -13.35
N VAL A 30 9.62 6.53 -12.11
CA VAL A 30 10.06 5.21 -11.64
C VAL A 30 9.46 4.10 -12.51
N ILE A 31 8.15 4.16 -12.78
CA ILE A 31 7.46 3.19 -13.62
C ILE A 31 7.98 3.19 -15.05
N LYS A 32 8.18 4.37 -15.65
CA LYS A 32 8.76 4.49 -16.99
C LYS A 32 10.09 3.75 -17.07
N TYR A 33 11.01 4.00 -16.14
CA TYR A 33 12.33 3.36 -16.13
C TYR A 33 12.26 1.87 -15.82
N LEU A 34 11.36 1.44 -14.94
CA LEU A 34 11.12 0.03 -14.64
C LEU A 34 10.67 -0.72 -15.90
N LEU A 35 9.65 -0.21 -16.58
CA LEU A 35 9.11 -0.82 -17.79
C LEU A 35 10.11 -0.75 -18.95
N GLU A 36 10.82 0.38 -19.13
CA GLU A 36 11.88 0.47 -20.13
C GLU A 36 12.97 -0.58 -19.89
N GLY A 37 13.40 -0.74 -18.64
CA GLY A 37 14.41 -1.71 -18.26
C GLY A 37 13.99 -3.17 -18.55
N LEU A 38 12.74 -3.51 -18.26
CA LEU A 38 12.19 -4.85 -18.48
C LEU A 38 11.92 -5.16 -19.96
N LEU A 39 11.35 -4.20 -20.70
CA LEU A 39 10.94 -4.40 -22.09
C LEU A 39 12.12 -4.27 -23.06
N ARG A 40 13.03 -3.33 -22.81
CA ARG A 40 14.23 -3.12 -23.65
C ARG A 40 15.48 -3.81 -23.12
N LYS A 41 15.35 -4.60 -22.04
CA LYS A 41 16.46 -5.32 -21.38
C LYS A 41 17.62 -4.39 -20.99
N LYS A 42 17.31 -3.16 -20.57
CA LYS A 42 18.30 -2.12 -20.24
C LYS A 42 18.58 -2.05 -18.74
N THR A 43 19.74 -2.55 -18.32
CA THR A 43 20.22 -2.51 -16.93
C THR A 43 20.28 -1.08 -16.37
N SER A 44 20.73 -0.11 -17.18
CA SER A 44 20.81 1.29 -16.74
C SER A 44 19.46 1.92 -16.43
N ALA A 45 18.38 1.50 -17.11
CA ALA A 45 17.03 1.95 -16.81
C ALA A 45 16.54 1.34 -15.48
N LEU A 46 16.80 0.06 -15.22
CA LEU A 46 16.46 -0.57 -13.93
C LEU A 46 17.20 0.07 -12.75
N ILE A 47 18.49 0.38 -12.91
CA ILE A 47 19.26 1.11 -11.89
C ILE A 47 18.62 2.47 -11.58
N LYS A 48 18.21 3.23 -12.61
CA LYS A 48 17.49 4.51 -12.42
C LYS A 48 16.17 4.31 -11.68
N ALA A 49 15.41 3.26 -12.01
CA ALA A 49 14.16 2.96 -11.32
C ALA A 49 14.40 2.65 -9.82
N PHE A 50 15.43 1.87 -9.50
CA PHE A 50 15.78 1.55 -8.11
C PHE A 50 16.20 2.81 -7.35
N LEU A 51 17.15 3.58 -7.88
CA LEU A 51 17.62 4.79 -7.21
C LEU A 51 16.52 5.84 -7.02
N LEU A 52 15.69 6.09 -8.04
CA LEU A 52 14.58 7.05 -7.93
C LEU A 52 13.46 6.58 -7.00
N SER A 53 13.31 5.26 -6.80
CA SER A 53 12.37 4.72 -5.82
C SER A 53 12.74 5.10 -4.39
N ALA A 54 14.03 5.29 -4.07
CA ALA A 54 14.45 5.73 -2.74
C ALA A 54 13.84 7.10 -2.42
N LEU A 55 13.95 8.06 -3.34
CA LEU A 55 13.33 9.37 -3.20
C LEU A 55 11.81 9.27 -3.10
N LEU A 56 11.19 8.37 -3.87
CA LEU A 56 9.75 8.15 -3.84
C LEU A 56 9.27 7.61 -2.48
N ILE A 57 10.01 6.66 -1.91
CA ILE A 57 9.73 6.05 -0.61
C ILE A 57 9.94 7.07 0.52
N LEU A 58 11.00 7.89 0.44
CA LEU A 58 11.24 8.99 1.39
C LEU A 58 10.13 10.04 1.34
N THR A 59 9.56 10.29 0.15
CA THR A 59 8.42 11.20 0.00
C THR A 59 7.14 10.58 0.59
N ARG A 60 6.92 9.28 0.37
CA ARG A 60 5.73 8.55 0.80
C ARG A 60 6.01 7.07 1.07
N ARG A 61 5.84 6.66 2.34
CA ARG A 61 6.05 5.27 2.81
C ARG A 61 5.17 4.22 2.14
N GLN A 62 3.99 4.57 1.60
CA GLN A 62 3.16 3.60 0.86
C GLN A 62 3.88 3.00 -0.37
N PHE A 63 4.96 3.64 -0.85
CA PHE A 63 5.78 3.10 -1.95
C PHE A 63 6.80 2.06 -1.51
N LEU A 64 6.84 1.67 -0.22
CA LEU A 64 7.60 0.49 0.23
C LEU A 64 7.20 -0.79 -0.52
N VAL A 65 6.04 -0.82 -1.17
CA VAL A 65 5.63 -1.88 -2.12
C VAL A 65 6.66 -2.11 -3.25
N PHE A 66 7.46 -1.11 -3.61
CA PHE A 66 8.50 -1.28 -4.64
C PHE A 66 9.60 -2.26 -4.22
N TYR A 67 9.90 -2.42 -2.92
CA TYR A 67 10.93 -3.37 -2.49
C TYR A 67 10.60 -4.83 -2.82
N PRO A 68 9.44 -5.40 -2.40
CA PRO A 68 9.08 -6.75 -2.82
C PRO A 68 8.88 -6.86 -4.34
N LEU A 69 8.35 -5.82 -4.99
CA LEU A 69 8.23 -5.81 -6.46
C LEU A 69 9.60 -5.91 -7.15
N PHE A 70 10.60 -5.14 -6.71
CA PHE A 70 11.94 -5.17 -7.25
C PHE A 70 12.66 -6.47 -6.95
N ALA A 71 12.46 -7.06 -5.77
CA ALA A 71 12.96 -8.39 -5.47
C ALA A 71 12.40 -9.41 -6.48
N MET A 72 11.08 -9.40 -6.74
CA MET A 72 10.47 -10.26 -7.76
C MET A 72 11.01 -9.99 -9.16
N VAL A 73 11.24 -8.73 -9.52
CA VAL A 73 11.84 -8.35 -10.81
C VAL A 73 13.27 -8.88 -10.93
N VAL A 74 14.10 -8.75 -9.88
CA VAL A 74 15.47 -9.30 -9.88
C VAL A 74 15.42 -10.82 -10.02
N ILE A 75 14.55 -11.51 -9.26
CA ILE A 75 14.36 -12.97 -9.38
C ILE A 75 13.96 -13.34 -10.81
N TYR A 76 12.99 -12.62 -11.40
CA TYR A 76 12.57 -12.81 -12.78
C TYR A 76 13.75 -12.66 -13.75
N ILE A 77 14.59 -11.64 -13.59
CA ILE A 77 15.75 -11.41 -14.45
C ILE A 77 16.75 -12.56 -14.34
N TYR A 78 17.02 -13.05 -13.12
CA TYR A 78 17.94 -14.15 -12.88
C TYR A 78 17.49 -15.46 -13.49
N CYS A 79 16.20 -15.77 -13.35
CA CYS A 79 15.65 -17.05 -13.78
C CYS A 79 15.26 -17.08 -15.26
N LEU A 80 14.77 -15.94 -15.79
CA LEU A 80 13.97 -15.93 -17.01
C LEU A 80 14.36 -14.86 -18.04
N ALA A 81 15.34 -14.00 -17.76
CA ALA A 81 15.83 -13.01 -18.73
C ALA A 81 17.38 -12.96 -18.75
N PRO A 82 18.03 -14.04 -19.22
CA PRO A 82 19.49 -14.13 -19.23
C PRO A 82 20.17 -13.06 -20.10
N GLU A 83 19.43 -12.42 -21.01
CA GLU A 83 19.97 -11.39 -21.91
C GLU A 83 20.32 -10.07 -21.19
N ILE A 84 19.81 -9.86 -19.98
CA ILE A 84 20.12 -8.66 -19.20
C ILE A 84 21.52 -8.81 -18.59
N TYR A 85 22.46 -8.06 -19.16
CA TYR A 85 23.84 -8.01 -18.68
C TYR A 85 23.94 -7.38 -17.28
N ARG A 86 24.96 -7.78 -16.50
CA ARG A 86 25.25 -7.26 -15.14
C ARG A 86 24.10 -7.44 -14.13
N LYS A 87 23.37 -8.55 -14.19
CA LYS A 87 22.31 -8.89 -13.21
C LYS A 87 22.76 -8.84 -11.73
N HIS A 88 24.02 -9.16 -11.43
CA HIS A 88 24.60 -9.02 -10.08
C HIS A 88 24.69 -7.56 -9.61
N VAL A 89 24.93 -6.62 -10.53
CA VAL A 89 24.92 -5.19 -10.21
C VAL A 89 23.51 -4.74 -9.83
N LEU A 90 22.46 -5.29 -10.45
CA LEU A 90 21.08 -4.97 -10.06
C LEU A 90 20.77 -5.40 -8.63
N LEU A 91 21.22 -6.58 -8.21
CA LEU A 91 21.05 -7.05 -6.83
C LEU A 91 21.79 -6.14 -5.85
N LEU A 92 23.06 -5.80 -6.15
CA LEU A 92 23.85 -4.89 -5.31
C LEU A 92 23.20 -3.50 -5.23
N VAL A 93 22.74 -2.95 -6.34
CA VAL A 93 22.05 -1.64 -6.38
C VAL A 93 20.74 -1.69 -5.61
N LEU A 94 19.98 -2.79 -5.68
CA LEU A 94 18.75 -2.94 -4.89
C LEU A 94 19.05 -2.92 -3.38
N ILE A 95 20.03 -3.70 -2.94
CA ILE A 95 20.46 -3.74 -1.53
C ILE A 95 20.96 -2.36 -1.09
N ALA A 96 21.80 -1.72 -1.91
CA ALA A 96 22.31 -0.38 -1.65
C ALA A 96 21.18 0.66 -1.58
N THR A 97 20.17 0.57 -2.44
CA THR A 97 19.01 1.46 -2.45
C THR A 97 18.19 1.32 -1.17
N VAL A 98 17.92 0.08 -0.74
CA VAL A 98 17.19 -0.18 0.52
C VAL A 98 17.98 0.38 1.72
N ALA A 99 19.28 0.05 1.79
CA ALA A 99 20.15 0.54 2.86
C ALA A 99 20.23 2.07 2.87
N ALA A 100 20.47 2.70 1.72
CA ALA A 100 20.57 4.15 1.57
C ALA A 100 19.25 4.83 1.97
N THR A 101 18.10 4.30 1.56
CA THR A 101 16.78 4.85 1.92
C THR A 101 16.59 4.87 3.44
N HIS A 102 16.89 3.75 4.12
CA HIS A 102 16.81 3.68 5.58
C HIS A 102 17.81 4.59 6.28
N MET A 103 19.03 4.71 5.76
CA MET A 103 20.04 5.63 6.30
C MET A 103 19.63 7.09 6.12
N MET A 104 19.13 7.47 4.94
CA MET A 104 18.63 8.82 4.66
C MET A 104 17.45 9.16 5.56
N GLU A 105 16.50 8.25 5.75
CA GLU A 105 15.38 8.48 6.66
C GLU A 105 15.86 8.76 8.09
N ARG A 106 16.76 7.94 8.65
CA ARG A 106 17.31 8.14 9.99
C ARG A 106 18.13 9.43 10.10
N THR A 107 18.84 9.79 9.04
CA THR A 107 19.61 11.05 8.98
C THR A 107 18.67 12.25 9.00
N CYS A 108 17.60 12.22 8.19
CA CYS A 108 16.58 13.25 8.20
C CYS A 108 15.91 13.39 9.58
N GLN A 109 15.61 12.28 10.26
CA GLN A 109 15.07 12.33 11.62
C GLN A 109 16.09 12.92 12.61
N TYR A 110 17.34 12.45 12.57
CA TYR A 110 18.40 13.00 13.41
C TYR A 110 18.56 14.52 13.26
N LEU A 111 18.42 15.05 12.04
CA LEU A 111 18.45 16.49 11.79
C LEU A 111 17.22 17.24 12.30
N LEU A 112 16.06 16.58 12.42
CA LEU A 112 14.80 17.19 12.84
C LEU A 112 14.60 17.14 14.35
N ASP A 113 14.91 16.02 15.00
CA ASP A 113 14.60 15.78 16.41
C ASP A 113 15.77 15.23 17.24
N GLY A 114 16.97 15.15 16.66
CA GLY A 114 18.18 14.67 17.34
C GLY A 114 18.27 13.14 17.48
N HIS A 115 17.30 12.37 16.99
CA HIS A 115 17.27 10.92 17.14
C HIS A 115 17.60 10.20 15.82
N PHE A 116 18.67 9.39 15.82
CA PHE A 116 19.02 8.56 14.67
C PHE A 116 18.16 7.30 14.59
N ARG A 117 16.85 7.48 14.42
CA ARG A 117 15.84 6.41 14.39
C ARG A 117 14.84 6.66 13.26
N THR A 118 14.16 5.62 12.82
CA THR A 118 13.14 5.72 11.75
C THR A 118 11.87 6.39 12.28
N ILE A 119 11.09 7.02 11.40
CA ILE A 119 9.84 7.72 11.76
C ILE A 119 8.91 6.81 12.60
N PRO A 120 8.54 7.22 13.82
CA PRO A 120 7.78 6.41 14.78
C PRO A 120 6.26 6.55 14.61
N PHE A 121 5.72 5.99 13.53
CA PHE A 121 4.27 5.99 13.28
C PHE A 121 3.70 4.63 12.87
N THR A 122 4.55 3.63 12.67
CA THR A 122 4.13 2.31 12.19
C THR A 122 3.26 1.58 13.21
N GLY A 123 3.68 1.51 14.47
CA GLY A 123 2.89 0.96 15.57
C GLY A 123 1.58 1.73 15.78
N PHE A 124 1.67 3.07 15.74
CA PHE A 124 0.53 3.95 15.98
C PHE A 124 -0.61 3.74 14.97
N HIS A 125 -0.29 3.51 13.69
CA HIS A 125 -1.30 3.20 12.68
C HIS A 125 -1.73 1.71 12.71
N LEU A 126 -0.80 0.78 12.96
CA LEU A 126 -1.11 -0.65 12.98
C LEU A 126 -2.00 -1.09 14.14
N VAL A 127 -2.00 -0.37 15.28
CA VAL A 127 -2.80 -0.73 16.45
C VAL A 127 -4.29 -0.44 16.29
N VAL A 128 -4.67 0.41 15.35
CA VAL A 128 -6.04 0.94 15.21
C VAL A 128 -7.05 -0.14 14.82
N ALA A 129 -6.71 -0.97 13.83
CA ALA A 129 -7.57 -2.08 13.41
C ALA A 129 -7.73 -3.13 14.52
N PRO A 130 -6.66 -3.58 15.20
CA PRO A 130 -6.75 -4.41 16.41
C PRO A 130 -7.59 -3.80 17.52
N LEU A 131 -7.43 -2.50 17.83
CA LEU A 131 -8.27 -1.80 18.81
C LEU A 131 -9.74 -1.78 18.41
N PHE A 132 -10.03 -1.49 17.14
CA PHE A 132 -11.40 -1.45 16.62
C PHE A 132 -12.13 -2.79 16.82
N VAL A 133 -11.44 -3.92 16.65
CA VAL A 133 -12.04 -5.25 16.81
C VAL A 133 -11.88 -5.86 18.19
N SER A 134 -11.15 -5.20 19.09
CA SER A 134 -10.85 -5.71 20.43
C SER A 134 -12.09 -5.78 21.34
N ARG A 135 -11.94 -6.52 22.45
CA ARG A 135 -12.93 -6.74 23.49
C ARG A 135 -12.38 -6.29 24.84
N THR A 136 -13.27 -6.04 25.80
CA THR A 136 -12.91 -5.55 27.15
C THR A 136 -11.84 -6.39 27.84
N GLY A 137 -11.88 -7.72 27.74
CA GLY A 137 -10.91 -8.63 28.36
C GLY A 137 -9.62 -8.88 27.55
N ASP A 138 -9.39 -8.21 26.43
CA ASP A 138 -8.15 -8.40 25.66
C ASP A 138 -6.93 -7.75 26.34
N GLY A 139 -7.15 -6.86 27.32
CA GLY A 139 -6.10 -6.22 28.11
C GLY A 139 -5.30 -7.20 28.95
N ASP A 140 -5.91 -8.29 29.38
CA ASP A 140 -5.28 -9.34 30.22
C ASP A 140 -4.12 -10.05 29.52
N PHE A 141 -4.04 -9.94 28.19
CA PHE A 141 -2.98 -10.56 27.37
C PHE A 141 -1.81 -9.62 27.10
N LEU A 142 -1.90 -8.35 27.50
CA LEU A 142 -0.81 -7.38 27.39
C LEU A 142 0.16 -7.60 28.54
N GLY A 143 1.40 -7.98 28.21
CA GLY A 143 2.41 -8.34 29.22
C GLY A 143 3.02 -7.15 29.97
N GLU A 144 2.89 -5.94 29.44
CA GLU A 144 3.41 -4.72 30.08
C GLU A 144 2.25 -3.92 30.71
N GLU A 145 2.44 -3.52 31.97
CA GLU A 145 1.43 -2.77 32.72
C GLU A 145 1.05 -1.45 32.03
N GLU A 146 2.03 -0.75 31.45
CA GLU A 146 1.78 0.48 30.69
C GLU A 146 0.89 0.24 29.47
N GLN A 147 1.11 -0.85 28.73
CA GLN A 147 0.26 -1.24 27.60
C GLN A 147 -1.16 -1.56 28.06
N ARG A 148 -1.30 -2.27 29.19
CA ARG A 148 -2.58 -2.64 29.77
C ARG A 148 -3.39 -1.41 30.19
N ILE A 149 -2.78 -0.48 30.92
CA ILE A 149 -3.43 0.77 31.34
C ILE A 149 -3.87 1.60 30.12
N VAL A 150 -3.00 1.75 29.12
CA VAL A 150 -3.34 2.47 27.88
C VAL A 150 -4.49 1.79 27.15
N PHE A 151 -4.47 0.46 27.05
CA PHE A 151 -5.52 -0.32 26.42
C PHE A 151 -6.87 -0.13 27.14
N GLU A 152 -6.92 -0.35 28.45
CA GLU A 152 -8.17 -0.31 29.23
C GLU A 152 -8.84 1.08 29.13
N LYS A 153 -8.05 2.16 29.30
CA LYS A 153 -8.55 3.54 29.17
C LYS A 153 -9.00 3.86 27.74
N THR A 154 -8.22 3.45 26.74
CA THR A 154 -8.55 3.65 25.32
C THR A 154 -9.82 2.90 24.96
N HIS A 155 -9.93 1.63 25.36
CA HIS A 155 -11.08 0.77 25.08
C HIS A 155 -12.34 1.30 25.76
N ALA A 156 -12.27 1.74 27.02
CA ALA A 156 -13.40 2.35 27.73
C ALA A 156 -13.93 3.59 26.98
N ARG A 157 -13.02 4.52 26.62
CA ARG A 157 -13.38 5.74 25.87
C ARG A 157 -13.89 5.43 24.45
N MET A 158 -13.38 4.38 23.81
CA MET A 158 -13.89 3.89 22.53
C MET A 158 -15.30 3.30 22.67
N ALA A 159 -15.58 2.56 23.74
CA ALA A 159 -16.90 2.01 24.02
C ALA A 159 -17.95 3.10 24.25
N GLU A 160 -17.65 4.08 25.10
CA GLU A 160 -18.51 5.25 25.36
C GLU A 160 -18.86 6.02 24.10
N ARG A 161 -17.91 6.12 23.16
CA ARG A 161 -18.07 6.86 21.90
C ARG A 161 -18.58 6.01 20.75
N GLY A 162 -18.91 4.74 20.98
CA GLY A 162 -19.39 3.84 19.95
C GLY A 162 -18.40 3.61 18.80
N LEU A 163 -17.09 3.61 19.09
CA LEU A 163 -16.02 3.45 18.10
C LEU A 163 -15.62 1.99 17.84
N LEU A 164 -16.09 1.05 18.66
CA LEU A 164 -15.75 -0.38 18.55
C LEU A 164 -16.58 -1.08 17.48
N LYS A 165 -16.06 -2.15 16.88
CA LYS A 165 -16.80 -2.97 15.91
C LYS A 165 -18.17 -3.44 16.44
N GLY A 166 -18.24 -3.77 17.74
CA GLY A 166 -19.45 -4.26 18.39
C GLY A 166 -20.57 -3.23 18.54
N THR A 167 -20.28 -1.94 18.37
CA THR A 167 -21.27 -0.85 18.44
C THR A 167 -21.78 -0.42 17.06
N ALA A 168 -21.36 -1.11 15.98
CA ALA A 168 -21.84 -0.85 14.63
C ALA A 168 -23.37 -1.08 14.56
N GLY A 169 -24.13 0.01 14.37
CA GLY A 169 -25.60 -0.03 14.28
C GLY A 169 -26.35 0.14 15.61
N ALA A 170 -25.66 0.36 16.74
CA ALA A 170 -26.30 0.76 17.99
C ALA A 170 -26.82 2.21 17.86
N GLY A 171 -28.08 2.37 17.45
CA GLY A 171 -28.75 3.68 17.31
C GLY A 171 -29.07 4.12 15.88
N ALA A 172 -28.88 3.28 14.86
CA ALA A 172 -29.27 3.63 13.50
C ALA A 172 -30.75 3.31 13.25
N GLU A 173 -31.61 4.35 13.20
CA GLU A 173 -33.02 4.25 12.77
C GLU A 173 -33.17 3.78 11.31
N PHE A 174 -32.09 3.86 10.51
CA PHE A 174 -32.05 3.42 9.12
C PHE A 174 -30.85 2.48 8.87
N GLY A 175 -31.10 1.18 9.01
CA GLY A 175 -30.25 0.11 8.50
C GLY A 175 -28.93 -0.13 9.25
N ALA A 176 -28.49 -1.39 9.26
CA ALA A 176 -27.21 -1.77 9.84
C ALA A 176 -26.04 -1.15 9.05
N ILE A 177 -25.24 -0.30 9.70
CA ILE A 177 -23.99 0.23 9.13
C ILE A 177 -23.03 -0.94 8.89
N LEU A 178 -22.49 -1.06 7.67
CA LEU A 178 -21.50 -2.10 7.38
C LEU A 178 -20.26 -1.90 8.26
N PRO A 179 -19.69 -2.96 8.87
CA PRO A 179 -18.53 -2.84 9.76
C PRO A 179 -17.33 -2.10 9.16
N ILE A 180 -17.17 -2.16 7.84
CA ILE A 180 -16.08 -1.45 7.14
C ILE A 180 -16.32 0.05 7.05
N ASP A 181 -17.56 0.49 6.85
CA ASP A 181 -17.89 1.92 6.79
C ASP A 181 -17.80 2.53 8.20
N HIS A 182 -18.19 1.78 9.23
CA HIS A 182 -17.95 2.17 10.62
C HIS A 182 -16.47 2.31 10.94
N PHE A 183 -15.64 1.33 10.53
CA PHE A 183 -14.18 1.46 10.68
C PHE A 183 -13.62 2.70 9.98
N TYR A 184 -14.05 2.99 8.75
CA TYR A 184 -13.60 4.17 8.00
C TYR A 184 -13.96 5.49 8.68
N GLY A 185 -15.15 5.56 9.31
CA GLY A 185 -15.61 6.72 10.08
C GLY A 185 -14.90 6.85 11.43
N SER A 186 -14.66 5.72 12.10
CA SER A 186 -14.05 5.69 13.44
C SER A 186 -12.53 5.81 13.42
N TYR A 187 -11.84 5.47 12.32
CA TYR A 187 -10.37 5.40 12.24
C TYR A 187 -9.66 6.62 12.84
N ASN A 188 -9.98 7.83 12.34
CA ASN A 188 -9.34 9.05 12.84
C ASN A 188 -9.72 9.36 14.29
N ALA A 189 -10.95 9.05 14.71
CA ALA A 189 -11.39 9.26 16.08
C ALA A 189 -10.69 8.31 17.06
N ILE A 190 -10.39 7.08 16.64
CA ILE A 190 -9.59 6.12 17.41
C ILE A 190 -8.15 6.66 17.55
N CYS A 191 -7.50 7.04 16.44
CA CYS A 191 -6.11 7.54 16.48
C CYS A 191 -5.98 8.84 17.30
N TRP A 192 -6.64 9.90 16.83
CA TRP A 192 -6.30 11.27 17.20
C TRP A 192 -7.14 11.79 18.35
N SER A 193 -8.37 11.30 18.47
CA SER A 193 -9.32 11.81 19.47
C SER A 193 -9.47 10.88 20.67
N THR A 194 -8.82 9.71 20.67
CA THR A 194 -8.96 8.69 21.73
C THR A 194 -7.61 8.15 22.19
N LEU A 195 -6.89 7.40 21.35
CA LEU A 195 -5.61 6.77 21.70
C LEU A 195 -4.53 7.81 22.05
N LEU A 196 -4.30 8.79 21.17
CA LEU A 196 -3.28 9.82 21.41
C LEU A 196 -3.55 10.62 22.70
N PRO A 197 -4.78 11.13 22.96
CA PRO A 197 -5.09 11.76 24.23
C PRO A 197 -4.85 10.87 25.45
N VAL A 198 -5.24 9.59 25.40
CA VAL A 198 -5.00 8.65 26.51
C VAL A 198 -3.50 8.47 26.78
N LEU A 199 -2.69 8.32 25.73
CA LEU A 199 -1.23 8.25 25.85
C LEU A 199 -0.66 9.51 26.52
N LYS A 200 -1.08 10.70 26.07
CA LYS A 200 -0.65 11.97 26.68
C LYS A 200 -1.10 12.13 28.13
N GLU A 201 -2.32 11.71 28.46
CA GLU A 201 -2.83 11.66 29.85
C GLU A 201 -2.01 10.71 30.73
N GLN A 202 -1.27 9.74 30.15
CA GLN A 202 -0.31 8.89 30.87
C GLN A 202 1.11 9.48 30.90
N GLY A 203 1.30 10.72 30.45
CA GLY A 203 2.62 11.37 30.36
C GLY A 203 3.48 10.83 29.22
N ILE A 204 2.88 10.16 28.22
CA ILE A 204 3.58 9.59 27.07
C ILE A 204 3.44 10.56 25.89
N ASP A 205 4.35 11.53 25.81
CA ASP A 205 4.37 12.54 24.76
C ASP A 205 5.43 12.29 23.66
N ASP A 206 6.41 11.43 23.94
CA ASP A 206 7.46 11.07 22.98
C ASP A 206 6.93 10.11 21.91
N TRP A 207 7.03 10.50 20.64
CA TRP A 207 6.54 9.69 19.53
C TRP A 207 7.23 8.34 19.42
N TYR A 208 8.51 8.22 19.77
CA TYR A 208 9.20 6.93 19.75
C TYR A 208 8.63 5.96 20.79
N ARG A 209 8.34 6.45 21.99
CA ARG A 209 7.68 5.67 23.04
C ARG A 209 6.24 5.32 22.67
N ILE A 210 5.48 6.28 22.12
CA ILE A 210 4.13 6.04 21.60
C ILE A 210 4.15 4.89 20.59
N ASP A 211 5.06 4.95 19.61
CA ASP A 211 5.15 3.94 18.56
C ASP A 211 5.58 2.56 19.10
N ALA A 212 6.48 2.53 20.08
CA ALA A 212 6.91 1.28 20.72
C ALA A 212 5.75 0.59 21.47
N ILE A 213 5.03 1.34 22.32
CA ILE A 213 3.89 0.85 23.09
C ILE A 213 2.78 0.36 22.16
N THR A 214 2.39 1.20 21.19
CA THR A 214 1.33 0.87 20.24
C THR A 214 1.70 -0.29 19.33
N ARG A 215 2.98 -0.46 18.96
CA ARG A 215 3.44 -1.63 18.20
C ARG A 215 3.33 -2.92 19.01
N GLY A 216 3.70 -2.89 20.29
CA GLY A 216 3.51 -4.02 21.21
C GLY A 216 2.04 -4.41 21.32
N MET A 217 1.17 -3.43 21.57
CA MET A 217 -0.27 -3.61 21.62
C MET A 217 -0.83 -4.16 20.29
N ALA A 218 -0.44 -3.57 19.15
CA ALA A 218 -0.93 -3.96 17.83
C ALA A 218 -0.70 -5.45 17.57
N TRP A 219 0.50 -5.94 17.88
CA TRP A 219 0.86 -7.34 17.67
C TRP A 219 0.05 -8.29 18.54
N THR A 220 -0.04 -8.00 19.84
CA THR A 220 -0.75 -8.84 20.81
C THR A 220 -2.24 -8.88 20.50
N LEU A 221 -2.86 -7.72 20.29
CA LEU A 221 -4.29 -7.61 19.97
C LEU A 221 -4.62 -8.22 18.60
N ALA A 222 -3.75 -8.04 17.59
CA ALA A 222 -3.96 -8.64 16.28
C ALA A 222 -3.90 -10.17 16.34
N ARG A 223 -3.00 -10.75 17.13
CA ARG A 223 -2.93 -12.20 17.34
C ARG A 223 -4.17 -12.72 18.08
N ARG A 224 -4.59 -12.00 19.12
CA ARG A 224 -5.78 -12.36 19.91
C ARG A 224 -7.06 -12.33 19.07
N ASN A 225 -7.21 -11.30 18.24
CA ASN A 225 -8.38 -11.08 17.39
C ASN A 225 -8.09 -11.37 15.91
N PHE A 226 -7.25 -12.37 15.63
CA PHE A 226 -6.72 -12.62 14.28
C PHE A 226 -7.79 -12.75 13.21
N ARG A 227 -8.87 -13.51 13.48
CA ARG A 227 -9.97 -13.72 12.51
C ARG A 227 -10.68 -12.41 12.19
N ASP A 228 -10.94 -11.59 13.20
CA ASP A 228 -11.64 -10.32 13.02
C ASP A 228 -10.76 -9.26 12.37
N CYS A 229 -9.48 -9.20 12.72
CA CYS A 229 -8.48 -8.37 12.04
C CYS A 229 -8.37 -8.77 10.57
N LEU A 230 -8.19 -10.05 10.27
CA LEU A 230 -8.07 -10.55 8.89
C LEU A 230 -9.33 -10.25 8.07
N LYS A 231 -10.52 -10.42 8.67
CA LYS A 231 -11.79 -10.06 8.03
C LYS A 231 -11.84 -8.56 7.73
N LEU A 232 -11.41 -7.71 8.67
CA LEU A 232 -11.38 -6.26 8.49
C LEU A 232 -10.38 -5.84 7.40
N TYR A 233 -9.15 -6.35 7.42
CA TYR A 233 -8.14 -6.07 6.39
C TYR A 233 -8.61 -6.51 5.00
N ARG A 234 -9.25 -7.68 4.88
CA ARG A 234 -9.86 -8.14 3.63
C ARG A 234 -10.95 -7.18 3.16
N LEU A 235 -11.86 -6.77 4.05
CA LEU A 235 -12.92 -5.83 3.71
C LEU A 235 -12.36 -4.47 3.30
N ASN A 236 -11.31 -4.00 3.97
CA ASN A 236 -10.60 -2.77 3.64
C ASN A 236 -9.95 -2.84 2.25
N ALA A 237 -9.24 -3.92 1.94
CA ALA A 237 -8.65 -4.14 0.62
C ALA A 237 -9.71 -4.23 -0.48
N VAL A 238 -10.80 -4.97 -0.25
CA VAL A 238 -11.91 -5.08 -1.20
C VAL A 238 -12.59 -3.73 -1.43
N ARG A 239 -12.86 -2.97 -0.36
CA ARG A 239 -13.45 -1.63 -0.45
C ARG A 239 -12.54 -0.68 -1.22
N GLY A 240 -11.23 -0.71 -0.92
CA GLY A 240 -10.22 0.05 -1.66
C GLY A 240 -10.11 -0.35 -3.13
N ALA A 241 -10.24 -1.64 -3.46
CA ALA A 241 -10.29 -2.09 -4.85
C ALA A 241 -11.54 -1.61 -5.61
N GLY A 242 -12.55 -1.06 -4.92
CA GLY A 242 -13.84 -0.63 -5.48
C GLY A 242 -14.93 -1.72 -5.43
N GLY A 243 -14.76 -2.75 -4.60
CA GLY A 243 -15.73 -3.81 -4.35
C GLY A 243 -15.25 -5.20 -4.75
N ASN A 244 -16.05 -6.23 -4.43
CA ASN A 244 -15.68 -7.63 -4.66
C ASN A 244 -15.36 -7.93 -6.14
N GLY A 245 -16.19 -7.42 -7.06
CA GLY A 245 -15.99 -7.65 -8.49
C GLY A 245 -14.68 -7.07 -9.01
N GLN A 246 -14.35 -5.83 -8.62
CA GLN A 246 -13.11 -5.17 -9.04
C GLN A 246 -11.87 -5.84 -8.42
N ALA A 247 -11.95 -6.28 -7.16
CA ALA A 247 -10.88 -7.04 -6.51
C ALA A 247 -10.61 -8.38 -7.21
N ILE A 248 -11.66 -9.15 -7.52
CA ILE A 248 -11.54 -10.42 -8.24
C ILE A 248 -10.98 -10.18 -9.65
N LEU A 249 -11.47 -9.16 -10.35
CA LEU A 249 -10.99 -8.82 -11.69
C LEU A 249 -9.50 -8.45 -11.68
N LEU A 250 -9.04 -7.67 -10.69
CA LEU A 250 -7.62 -7.32 -10.56
C LEU A 250 -6.75 -8.56 -10.36
N ILE A 251 -7.17 -9.48 -9.47
CA ILE A 251 -6.43 -10.72 -9.21
C ILE A 251 -6.42 -11.61 -10.45
N LEU A 252 -7.56 -11.81 -11.09
CA LEU A 252 -7.66 -12.62 -12.30
C LEU A 252 -6.82 -12.04 -13.43
N PHE A 253 -6.91 -10.73 -13.66
CA PHE A 253 -6.10 -10.04 -14.67
C PHE A 253 -4.60 -10.18 -14.39
N MET A 254 -4.18 -10.06 -13.14
CA MET A 254 -2.79 -10.29 -12.73
C MET A 254 -2.34 -11.72 -13.05
N LEU A 255 -3.12 -12.73 -12.65
CA LEU A 255 -2.79 -14.14 -12.86
C LEU A 255 -2.74 -14.49 -14.35
N LEU A 256 -3.70 -13.99 -15.14
CA LEU A 256 -3.71 -14.17 -16.59
C LEU A 256 -2.50 -13.50 -17.25
N ALA A 257 -2.14 -12.29 -16.84
CA ALA A 257 -0.96 -11.60 -17.38
C ALA A 257 0.34 -12.36 -17.06
N ILE A 258 0.48 -12.87 -15.83
CA ILE A 258 1.63 -13.70 -15.44
C ILE A 258 1.67 -15.00 -16.25
N GLY A 259 0.56 -15.73 -16.31
CA GLY A 259 0.47 -16.99 -17.06
C GLY A 259 0.75 -16.81 -18.54
N TYR A 260 0.15 -15.80 -19.17
CA TYR A 260 0.39 -15.49 -20.58
C TYR A 260 1.85 -15.07 -20.82
N HIS A 261 2.46 -14.29 -19.91
CA HIS A 261 3.87 -13.96 -20.02
C HIS A 261 4.79 -15.18 -19.88
N ALA A 262 4.47 -16.11 -18.97
CA ALA A 262 5.25 -17.32 -18.76
C ALA A 262 5.33 -18.19 -20.03
N VAL A 263 4.22 -18.28 -20.78
CA VAL A 263 4.13 -19.08 -22.01
C VAL A 263 4.68 -18.33 -23.23
N TYR A 264 4.21 -17.11 -23.48
CA TYR A 264 4.45 -16.42 -24.76
C TYR A 264 5.58 -15.37 -24.71
N ARG A 265 6.13 -15.08 -23.53
CA ARG A 265 7.21 -14.09 -23.32
C ARG A 265 6.92 -12.71 -23.91
N ASN A 266 5.63 -12.36 -24.03
CA ASN A 266 5.19 -11.12 -24.63
C ASN A 266 5.47 -9.91 -23.70
N GLY A 267 5.89 -8.79 -24.28
CA GLY A 267 6.20 -7.57 -23.53
C GLY A 267 4.97 -6.91 -22.89
N LEU A 268 3.82 -6.93 -23.58
CA LEU A 268 2.58 -6.35 -23.05
C LEU A 268 2.07 -7.15 -21.84
N SER A 269 2.17 -8.47 -21.86
CA SER A 269 1.82 -9.29 -20.70
C SER A 269 2.79 -9.11 -19.53
N LEU A 270 4.09 -8.90 -19.78
CA LEU A 270 5.05 -8.53 -18.73
C LEU A 270 4.68 -7.19 -18.07
N MET A 271 4.37 -6.19 -18.90
CA MET A 271 3.95 -4.87 -18.41
C MET A 271 2.67 -4.98 -17.58
N ALA A 272 1.68 -5.74 -18.07
CA ALA A 272 0.42 -5.97 -17.36
C ALA A 272 0.63 -6.71 -16.04
N ALA A 273 1.50 -7.71 -15.99
CA ALA A 273 1.83 -8.44 -14.77
C ALA A 273 2.46 -7.52 -13.72
N VAL A 274 3.49 -6.75 -14.11
CA VAL A 274 4.23 -5.85 -13.20
C VAL A 274 3.32 -4.79 -12.59
N VAL A 275 2.49 -4.14 -13.41
CA VAL A 275 1.58 -3.10 -12.93
C VAL A 275 0.44 -3.66 -12.10
N SER A 276 -0.06 -4.86 -12.41
CA SER A 276 -1.11 -5.48 -11.60
C SER A 276 -0.57 -5.93 -10.24
N MET A 277 0.66 -6.47 -10.20
CA MET A 277 1.37 -6.79 -8.95
C MET A 277 1.60 -5.54 -8.11
N LEU A 278 2.03 -4.44 -8.73
CA LEU A 278 2.20 -3.17 -8.04
C LEU A 278 0.88 -2.62 -7.49
N SER A 279 -0.20 -2.70 -8.28
CA SER A 279 -1.54 -2.26 -7.88
C SER A 279 -2.06 -3.05 -6.69
N LEU A 280 -1.96 -4.38 -6.74
CA LEU A 280 -2.37 -5.26 -5.65
C LEU A 280 -1.50 -5.05 -4.41
N GLY A 281 -0.17 -5.00 -4.56
CA GLY A 281 0.75 -4.78 -3.45
C GLY A 281 0.53 -3.43 -2.77
N SER A 282 0.30 -2.38 -3.54
CA SER A 282 0.05 -1.03 -3.00
C SER A 282 -1.28 -1.01 -2.25
N LEU A 283 -2.32 -1.63 -2.80
CA LEU A 283 -3.61 -1.76 -2.16
C LEU A 283 -3.51 -2.51 -0.83
N LEU A 284 -2.83 -3.65 -0.80
CA LEU A 284 -2.68 -4.47 0.41
C LEU A 284 -1.86 -3.75 1.48
N LEU A 285 -0.78 -3.08 1.10
CA LEU A 285 0.06 -2.33 2.04
C LEU A 285 -0.72 -1.17 2.69
N VAL A 286 -1.49 -0.43 1.90
CA VAL A 286 -2.37 0.63 2.41
C VAL A 286 -3.45 0.03 3.31
N ALA A 287 -4.14 -1.02 2.86
CA ALA A 287 -5.24 -1.63 3.60
C ALA A 287 -4.82 -2.25 4.95
N LEU A 288 -3.54 -2.57 5.12
CA LEU A 288 -2.98 -3.05 6.38
C LEU A 288 -2.84 -1.92 7.43
N SER A 289 -2.55 -0.70 6.99
CA SER A 289 -2.16 0.40 7.89
C SER A 289 -3.27 1.44 8.05
N GLU A 290 -4.07 1.67 7.00
CA GLU A 290 -5.04 2.75 6.94
C GLU A 290 -6.29 2.34 6.13
N PRO A 291 -7.41 3.07 6.26
CA PRO A 291 -8.54 2.95 5.35
C PRO A 291 -8.09 3.17 3.90
N ALA A 292 -8.31 2.19 3.02
CA ALA A 292 -7.92 2.23 1.62
C ALA A 292 -8.84 3.19 0.84
N ARG A 293 -8.52 4.49 0.93
CA ARG A 293 -9.25 5.58 0.27
C ARG A 293 -8.71 5.84 -1.14
N PRO A 294 -9.53 6.37 -2.06
CA PRO A 294 -9.12 6.68 -3.44
C PRO A 294 -7.80 7.46 -3.57
N ARG A 295 -7.52 8.38 -2.63
CA ARG A 295 -6.28 9.19 -2.64
C ARG A 295 -4.99 8.36 -2.59
N TYR A 296 -5.01 7.19 -1.94
CA TYR A 296 -3.82 6.36 -1.76
C TYR A 296 -3.60 5.39 -2.93
N ILE A 297 -4.68 4.92 -3.54
CA ILE A 297 -4.67 3.93 -4.63
C ILE A 297 -4.63 4.56 -6.02
N ALA A 298 -4.93 5.87 -6.15
CA ALA A 298 -5.02 6.55 -7.44
C ALA A 298 -3.77 6.40 -8.32
N TYR A 299 -2.58 6.30 -7.72
CA TYR A 299 -1.30 6.09 -8.41
C TYR A 299 -1.34 4.86 -9.33
N THR A 300 -1.72 3.73 -8.76
CA THR A 300 -1.68 2.44 -9.43
C THR A 300 -2.95 2.18 -10.23
N THR A 301 -4.11 2.65 -9.77
CA THR A 301 -5.39 2.49 -10.48
C THR A 301 -5.34 3.12 -11.88
N MET A 302 -4.79 4.33 -12.02
CA MET A 302 -4.71 4.96 -13.35
C MET A 302 -3.77 4.23 -14.30
N LEU A 303 -2.65 3.72 -13.77
CA LEU A 303 -1.72 2.92 -14.56
C LEU A 303 -2.36 1.59 -15.01
N GLN A 304 -3.15 0.96 -14.13
CA GLN A 304 -3.92 -0.23 -14.44
C GLN A 304 -4.92 0.04 -15.58
N VAL A 305 -5.68 1.14 -15.49
CA VAL A 305 -6.64 1.53 -16.55
C VAL A 305 -5.93 1.73 -17.89
N CYS A 306 -4.78 2.43 -17.90
CA CYS A 306 -4.01 2.61 -19.13
C CYS A 306 -3.58 1.28 -19.75
N ILE A 307 -3.15 0.30 -18.95
CA ILE A 307 -2.78 -1.01 -19.47
C ILE A 307 -3.98 -1.78 -20.00
N CYS A 308 -5.11 -1.78 -19.28
CA CYS A 308 -6.33 -2.42 -19.77
C CYS A 308 -6.73 -1.87 -21.14
N VAL A 309 -6.68 -0.55 -21.32
CA VAL A 309 -6.93 0.09 -22.62
C VAL A 309 -5.93 -0.41 -23.67
N ILE A 310 -4.61 -0.39 -23.39
CA ILE A 310 -3.60 -0.85 -24.35
C ILE A 310 -3.82 -2.31 -24.75
N VAL A 311 -4.14 -3.20 -23.80
CA VAL A 311 -4.41 -4.62 -24.05
C VAL A 311 -5.62 -4.81 -24.97
N VAL A 312 -6.72 -4.10 -24.69
CA VAL A 312 -7.94 -4.17 -25.49
C VAL A 312 -7.68 -3.68 -26.93
N PHE A 313 -7.00 -2.54 -27.08
CA PHE A 313 -6.70 -1.99 -28.40
C PHE A 313 -5.69 -2.83 -29.20
N ASP A 314 -4.70 -3.44 -28.55
CA ASP A 314 -3.78 -4.39 -29.21
C ASP A 314 -4.54 -5.62 -29.71
N GLY A 315 -5.50 -6.14 -28.92
CA GLY A 315 -6.38 -7.23 -29.34
C GLY A 315 -7.21 -6.89 -30.58
N PHE A 316 -7.86 -5.73 -30.59
CA PHE A 316 -8.62 -5.27 -31.77
C PHE A 316 -7.74 -5.08 -33.01
N ARG A 317 -6.54 -4.52 -32.84
CA ARG A 317 -5.60 -4.33 -33.93
C ARG A 317 -5.21 -5.65 -34.60
N ARG A 318 -4.91 -6.69 -33.80
CA ARG A 318 -4.55 -8.02 -34.32
C ARG A 318 -5.70 -8.67 -35.09
N GLN A 319 -6.91 -8.64 -34.54
CA GLN A 319 -8.09 -9.17 -35.24
C GLN A 319 -8.35 -8.47 -36.59
N LEU A 320 -8.17 -7.16 -36.67
CA LEU A 320 -8.30 -6.42 -37.92
C LEU A 320 -7.23 -6.82 -38.95
N GLN A 321 -6.01 -7.11 -38.50
CA GLN A 321 -4.94 -7.58 -39.39
C GLN A 321 -5.21 -8.99 -39.91
N GLU A 322 -5.68 -9.90 -39.06
CA GLU A 322 -6.06 -11.27 -39.44
C GLU A 322 -7.20 -11.27 -40.48
N ARG A 323 -8.23 -10.44 -40.26
CA ARG A 323 -9.34 -10.29 -41.22
C ARG A 323 -8.88 -9.71 -42.56
N LYS A 324 -7.96 -8.75 -42.57
CA LYS A 324 -7.40 -8.20 -43.81
C LYS A 324 -6.59 -9.25 -44.57
N GLN A 325 -5.82 -10.09 -43.87
CA GLN A 325 -5.06 -11.17 -44.49
C GLN A 325 -5.98 -12.25 -45.10
N GLN A 326 -7.06 -12.60 -44.41
CA GLN A 326 -8.08 -13.53 -44.92
C GLN A 326 -8.86 -12.98 -46.12
N ALA A 327 -9.09 -11.67 -46.19
CA ALA A 327 -9.78 -11.03 -47.32
C ALA A 327 -8.87 -10.83 -48.55
N SER A 328 -7.54 -10.95 -48.39
CA SER A 328 -6.56 -10.83 -49.47
C SER A 328 -6.03 -12.18 -49.99
N ALA A 329 -6.48 -13.29 -49.40
CA ALA A 329 -6.16 -14.66 -49.79
C ALA A 329 -7.34 -15.29 -50.54
#